data_AF-A0A843JWI9-F1
#
_entry.id   AF-A0A843JWI9-F1
#
_cell.length_a   1.000
_cell.length_b   1.000
_cell.length_c   1.000
_cell.angle_alpha   90.00
_cell.angle_beta   90.00
_cell.angle_gamma   90.00
#
_symmetry.space_group_name_H-M   'P 1'
#
loop_
_entity.id
_entity.type
_entity.pdbx_description
1 polymer ?
#
loop_
_entity_poly.entity_id
_entity_poly.type
_entity_poly.pdbx_seq_one_letter_code
_entity_poly.pdbx_strand_id
1 'polypeptide(L)'
;MGEDWILPGRNCGACGYGTCDEFFAAIQSGTRKKEECPFSSQHLCQEVPCTQAVLGSFDILGDPFDFILHPLPGECSARKILLPFRPDLVEKWDIQPGDILTGRPMGAGCPVQHVLLVLSASTVSGVIVTHVVGPLSSRGREVKDLEAYHIIGFEGM
;
A
#
# COMPACT_ATOMS: atom_id res chain seq x y z
N MET A 1 -30.47 -17.51 -10.05
CA MET A 1 -30.74 -16.30 -9.24
C MET A 1 -29.54 -16.10 -8.35
N GLY A 2 -28.50 -15.45 -8.89
CA GLY A 2 -27.31 -15.15 -8.10
C GLY A 2 -27.64 -13.98 -7.19
N GLU A 3 -27.27 -14.07 -5.92
CA GLU A 3 -27.40 -12.96 -4.97
C GLU A 3 -26.88 -11.67 -5.61
N ASP A 4 -27.74 -10.65 -5.72
CA ASP A 4 -27.36 -9.30 -6.12
C ASP A 4 -26.44 -8.74 -5.03
N TRP A 5 -25.15 -9.02 -5.15
CA TRP A 5 -24.14 -8.47 -4.26
C TRP A 5 -24.02 -6.97 -4.55
N ILE A 6 -24.51 -6.17 -3.62
CA ILE A 6 -24.41 -4.71 -3.66
C ILE A 6 -22.97 -4.33 -3.32
N LEU A 7 -22.34 -3.57 -4.20
CA LEU A 7 -20.98 -3.07 -3.97
C LEU A 7 -20.94 -2.17 -2.73
N PRO A 8 -19.88 -2.28 -1.89
CA PRO A 8 -19.78 -1.47 -0.68
C PRO A 8 -19.69 0.05 -0.90
N GLY A 9 -19.34 0.52 -2.10
CA GLY A 9 -19.17 1.95 -2.41
C GLY A 9 -18.05 2.68 -1.65
N ARG A 10 -17.21 1.96 -0.89
CA ARG A 10 -16.22 2.55 0.03
C ARG A 10 -14.94 3.05 -0.63
N ASN A 11 -14.62 2.62 -1.86
CA ASN A 11 -13.36 2.96 -2.56
C ASN A 11 -12.10 2.85 -1.68
N CYS A 12 -12.07 1.86 -0.78
CA CYS A 12 -11.12 1.80 0.32
C CYS A 12 -9.74 1.21 -0.02
N GLY A 13 -9.52 0.70 -1.24
CA GLY A 13 -8.27 0.04 -1.62
C GLY A 13 -8.00 -1.33 -1.00
N ALA A 14 -8.82 -1.81 -0.06
CA ALA A 14 -8.51 -3.02 0.72
C ALA A 14 -8.45 -4.32 -0.10
N CYS A 15 -9.19 -4.38 -1.22
CA CYS A 15 -9.14 -5.48 -2.19
C CYS A 15 -8.06 -5.28 -3.28
N GLY A 16 -7.28 -4.20 -3.21
CA GLY A 16 -6.21 -3.89 -4.16
C GLY A 16 -6.61 -3.06 -5.38
N TYR A 17 -7.83 -2.53 -5.44
CA TYR A 17 -8.33 -1.64 -6.51
C TYR A 17 -8.67 -0.26 -5.95
N GLY A 18 -8.45 0.80 -6.75
CA GLY A 18 -8.64 2.18 -6.32
C GLY A 18 -10.10 2.54 -6.08
N THR A 19 -11.02 1.89 -6.80
CA THR A 19 -12.47 2.07 -6.64
C THR A 19 -13.22 0.74 -6.56
N CYS A 20 -14.42 0.78 -5.99
CA CYS A 20 -15.34 -0.36 -5.99
C CYS A 20 -15.76 -0.76 -7.41
N ASP A 21 -15.87 0.22 -8.33
CA ASP A 21 -16.22 -0.03 -9.73
C ASP A 21 -15.08 -0.75 -10.47
N GLU A 22 -13.83 -0.35 -10.26
CA GLU A 22 -12.65 -1.06 -10.78
C GLU A 22 -12.60 -2.51 -10.31
N PHE A 23 -12.88 -2.75 -9.02
CA PHE A 23 -12.93 -4.11 -8.47
C PHE A 23 -14.10 -4.91 -9.07
N PHE A 24 -15.25 -4.27 -9.27
CA PHE A 24 -16.41 -4.92 -9.88
C PHE A 24 -16.13 -5.35 -11.33
N ALA A 25 -15.47 -4.49 -12.11
CA ALA A 25 -15.03 -4.85 -13.46
C ALA A 25 -14.05 -6.05 -13.46
N ALA A 26 -13.17 -6.14 -12.46
CA ALA A 26 -12.28 -7.30 -12.28
C ALA A 26 -13.06 -8.59 -11.95
N ILE A 27 -14.15 -8.50 -11.18
CA ILE A 27 -15.03 -9.64 -10.91
C ILE A 27 -15.80 -10.04 -12.16
N GLN A 28 -16.35 -9.08 -12.91
CA GLN A 28 -17.07 -9.35 -14.15
C GLN A 28 -16.19 -10.01 -15.22
N SER A 29 -14.90 -9.65 -15.25
CA SER A 29 -13.90 -10.30 -16.13
C SER A 29 -13.39 -11.65 -15.62
N GLY A 30 -13.83 -12.11 -14.45
CA GLY A 30 -13.45 -13.39 -13.85
C GLY A 30 -12.01 -13.43 -13.29
N THR A 31 -11.32 -12.28 -13.24
CA THR A 31 -9.95 -12.20 -12.72
C THR A 31 -9.91 -12.18 -11.19
N ARG A 32 -11.03 -11.86 -10.53
CA ARG A 32 -11.18 -11.78 -9.08
C ARG A 32 -12.51 -12.39 -8.62
N LYS A 33 -12.60 -12.74 -7.35
CA LYS A 33 -13.83 -13.26 -6.71
C LYS A 33 -14.41 -12.27 -5.70
N LYS A 34 -15.74 -12.31 -5.48
CA LYS A 34 -16.44 -11.41 -4.56
C LYS A 34 -15.88 -11.50 -3.13
N GLU A 35 -15.47 -12.69 -2.70
CA GLU A 35 -14.96 -12.98 -1.36
C GLU A 35 -13.62 -12.27 -1.06
N GLU A 36 -12.93 -11.76 -2.09
CA GLU A 36 -11.69 -11.00 -1.93
C GLU A 36 -11.94 -9.57 -1.40
N CYS A 37 -13.18 -9.07 -1.45
CA CYS A 37 -13.53 -7.84 -0.75
C CYS A 37 -13.80 -8.15 0.73
N PRO A 38 -13.11 -7.47 1.68
CA PRO A 38 -13.33 -7.67 3.12
C PRO A 38 -14.72 -7.21 3.58
N PHE A 39 -15.45 -6.49 2.74
CA PHE A 39 -16.81 -5.99 2.98
C PHE A 39 -17.87 -6.77 2.18
N SER A 40 -17.50 -7.89 1.55
CA SER A 40 -18.41 -8.67 0.67
C SER A 40 -19.59 -9.31 1.41
N SER A 41 -19.42 -9.65 2.68
CA SER A 41 -20.43 -10.29 3.53
C SER A 41 -21.19 -9.30 4.43
N GLN A 42 -20.83 -8.02 4.44
CA GLN A 42 -21.53 -7.02 5.25
C GLN A 42 -22.77 -6.53 4.52
N HIS A 43 -23.92 -7.13 4.85
CA HIS A 43 -25.22 -6.79 4.25
C HIS A 43 -25.71 -5.36 4.53
N LEU A 44 -25.17 -4.67 5.54
CA LEU A 44 -25.62 -3.33 5.93
C LEU A 44 -24.43 -2.59 6.53
N CYS A 45 -23.86 -1.67 5.77
CA CYS A 45 -23.11 -0.58 6.34
C CYS A 45 -23.69 0.69 5.76
N GLN A 46 -24.16 1.58 6.63
CA GLN A 46 -24.63 2.90 6.24
C GLN A 46 -23.62 3.51 5.26
N GLU A 47 -24.14 4.07 4.18
CA GLU A 47 -23.40 4.94 3.27
C GLU A 47 -22.79 6.06 4.11
N VAL A 48 -21.57 5.86 4.58
CA VAL A 48 -20.69 7.01 4.77
C VAL A 48 -20.19 7.26 3.36
N PRO A 49 -20.60 8.35 2.69
CA PRO A 49 -20.06 8.68 1.40
C PRO A 49 -18.55 8.70 1.59
N CYS A 50 -17.84 7.78 0.95
CA CYS A 50 -16.41 7.95 0.77
C CYS A 50 -16.33 9.11 -0.20
N THR A 51 -16.29 10.33 0.35
CA THR A 51 -16.04 11.53 -0.44
C THR A 51 -14.73 11.23 -1.15
N GLN A 52 -14.76 11.24 -2.48
CA GLN A 52 -13.52 11.33 -3.25
C GLN A 52 -12.67 12.38 -2.54
N ALA A 53 -11.47 11.99 -2.12
CA ALA A 53 -10.56 12.92 -1.48
C ALA A 53 -10.26 14.00 -2.53
N VAL A 54 -10.98 15.12 -2.45
CA VAL A 54 -10.62 16.32 -3.17
C VAL A 54 -9.34 16.77 -2.49
N LEU A 55 -8.22 16.44 -3.11
CA LEU A 55 -6.90 16.88 -2.67
C LEU A 55 -6.90 18.40 -2.81
N GLY A 56 -7.25 19.07 -1.71
CA GLY A 56 -7.11 20.51 -1.59
C GLY A 56 -5.64 20.87 -1.41
N SER A 57 -5.39 22.09 -0.94
CA SER A 57 -4.05 22.54 -0.54
C SER A 57 -3.87 22.49 0.97
N PHE A 58 -4.75 21.78 1.69
CA PHE A 58 -4.80 21.73 3.16
C PHE A 58 -5.02 20.31 3.64
N ASP A 59 -4.39 19.95 4.76
CA ASP A 59 -4.53 18.65 5.39
C ASP A 59 -5.78 18.55 6.29
N ILE A 60 -5.91 17.45 7.03
CA ILE A 60 -7.07 17.21 7.93
C ILE A 60 -7.11 18.14 9.16
N LEU A 61 -5.99 18.77 9.52
CA LEU A 61 -5.90 19.78 10.57
C LEU A 61 -6.11 21.20 10.03
N GLY A 62 -6.20 21.35 8.71
CA GLY A 62 -6.33 22.63 8.03
C GLY A 62 -4.98 23.30 7.77
N ASP A 63 -3.87 22.58 7.90
CA ASP A 63 -2.54 23.08 7.61
C ASP A 63 -2.27 23.01 6.10
N PRO A 64 -1.74 24.08 5.48
CA PRO A 64 -1.47 24.08 4.05
C PRO A 64 -0.28 23.19 3.69
N PHE A 65 -0.31 22.59 2.50
CA PHE A 65 0.83 21.91 1.89
C PHE A 65 1.06 22.39 0.46
N ASP A 66 2.33 22.37 0.03
CA ASP A 66 2.74 22.93 -1.26
C ASP A 66 2.53 21.96 -2.44
N PHE A 67 2.65 20.66 -2.19
CA PHE A 67 2.52 19.64 -3.23
C PHE A 67 2.14 18.28 -2.66
N ILE A 68 1.69 17.39 -3.55
CA ILE A 68 1.45 15.98 -3.29
C ILE A 68 2.41 15.20 -4.18
N LEU A 69 3.13 14.24 -3.60
CA LEU A 69 4.03 13.38 -4.35
C LEU A 69 3.24 12.21 -4.96
N HIS A 70 3.09 12.21 -6.27
CA HIS A 70 2.43 11.14 -7.01
C HIS A 70 3.42 10.02 -7.38
N PRO A 71 2.92 8.80 -7.67
CA PRO A 71 3.74 7.73 -8.25
C PRO A 71 4.36 8.14 -9.59
N LEU A 72 5.52 7.57 -9.92
CA LEU A 72 6.07 7.66 -11.27
C LEU A 72 5.13 6.93 -12.27
N PRO A 73 5.16 7.29 -13.57
CA PRO A 73 4.33 6.63 -14.57
C PRO A 73 4.49 5.11 -14.58
N GLY A 74 3.38 4.39 -14.41
CA GLY A 74 3.35 2.92 -14.40
C GLY A 74 3.63 2.28 -13.03
N GLU A 75 3.85 3.06 -11.98
CA GLU A 75 4.09 2.55 -10.63
C GLU A 75 2.84 2.62 -9.76
N CYS A 76 2.70 1.68 -8.82
CA CYS A 76 1.53 1.62 -7.94
C CYS A 76 1.60 2.60 -6.76
N SER A 77 2.78 3.09 -6.42
CA SER A 77 3.00 4.08 -5.37
C SER A 77 4.22 4.94 -5.70
N ALA A 78 4.35 6.11 -5.08
CA ALA A 78 5.66 6.76 -4.99
C ALA A 78 6.65 5.78 -4.32
N ARG A 79 7.91 5.84 -4.74
CA ARG A 79 8.95 4.98 -4.18
C ARG A 79 9.32 5.49 -2.80
N LYS A 80 9.54 4.55 -1.88
CA LYS A 80 10.04 4.82 -0.53
C LYS A 80 11.44 4.24 -0.42
N ILE A 81 12.37 5.10 -0.05
CA ILE A 81 13.79 4.75 0.14
C ILE A 81 14.00 4.55 1.63
N LEU A 82 14.44 3.36 2.00
CA LEU A 82 14.59 2.96 3.39
C LEU A 82 16.00 2.47 3.72
N LEU A 83 16.37 2.68 4.97
CA LEU A 83 17.58 2.14 5.57
C LEU A 83 17.17 1.35 6.82
N PRO A 84 17.36 0.03 6.84
CA PRO A 84 17.15 -0.76 8.05
C PRO A 84 18.08 -0.28 9.17
N PHE A 85 17.66 -0.41 10.43
CA PHE A 85 18.56 -0.17 11.58
C PHE A 85 19.79 -1.08 11.55
N ARG A 86 19.68 -2.22 10.87
CA ARG A 86 20.76 -3.17 10.60
C ARG A 86 20.95 -3.33 9.09
N PRO A 87 21.82 -2.51 8.48
CA PRO A 87 22.10 -2.57 7.04
C PRO A 87 22.58 -3.95 6.56
N ASP A 88 23.26 -4.71 7.44
CA ASP A 88 23.75 -6.07 7.17
C ASP A 88 22.62 -7.09 6.88
N LEU A 89 21.37 -6.76 7.19
CA LEU A 89 20.23 -7.62 6.90
C LEU A 89 19.98 -7.78 5.40
N VAL A 90 20.36 -6.80 4.57
CA VAL A 90 20.24 -6.94 3.11
C VAL A 90 21.04 -8.14 2.60
N GLU A 91 22.26 -8.31 3.10
CA GLU A 91 23.11 -9.46 2.76
C GLU A 91 22.67 -10.73 3.51
N LYS A 92 22.46 -10.65 4.83
CA LYS A 92 22.14 -11.83 5.66
C LYS A 92 20.83 -12.49 5.31
N TRP A 93 19.85 -11.72 4.84
CA TRP A 93 18.54 -12.24 4.46
C TRP A 93 18.35 -12.32 2.95
N ASP A 94 19.42 -12.08 2.18
CA ASP A 94 19.40 -12.07 0.73
C ASP A 94 18.20 -11.29 0.20
N ILE A 95 18.10 -10.01 0.58
CA ILE A 95 16.96 -9.17 0.19
C ILE A 95 17.11 -8.77 -1.28
N GLN A 96 16.13 -9.14 -2.10
CA GLN A 96 16.18 -9.00 -3.55
C GLN A 96 14.91 -8.32 -4.10
N PRO A 97 14.96 -7.76 -5.33
CA PRO A 97 13.77 -7.27 -6.01
C PRO A 97 12.64 -8.31 -6.04
N GLY A 98 11.42 -7.90 -5.72
CA GLY A 98 10.25 -8.75 -5.63
C GLY A 98 9.93 -9.26 -4.22
N ASP A 99 10.86 -9.19 -3.27
CA ASP A 99 10.60 -9.54 -1.88
C ASP A 99 9.54 -8.66 -1.24
N ILE A 100 8.85 -9.21 -0.24
CA ILE A 100 7.94 -8.46 0.63
C ILE A 100 8.63 -8.22 1.96
N LEU A 101 8.78 -6.95 2.31
CA LEU A 101 9.23 -6.52 3.62
C LEU A 101 8.06 -5.97 4.42
N THR A 102 8.11 -6.17 5.74
CA THR A 102 7.28 -5.42 6.68
C THR A 102 8.14 -4.64 7.66
N GLY A 103 7.54 -3.63 8.27
CA GLY A 103 8.16 -2.90 9.36
C GLY A 103 7.50 -1.56 9.58
N ARG A 104 7.86 -0.92 10.69
CA ARG A 104 7.36 0.39 11.06
C ARG A 104 8.34 1.50 10.63
N PRO A 105 7.86 2.58 10.00
CA PRO A 105 8.72 3.71 9.62
C PRO A 105 9.06 4.57 10.85
N MET A 106 10.26 4.43 11.39
CA MET A 106 10.70 5.23 12.53
C MET A 106 11.04 6.66 12.09
N GLY A 107 10.73 7.63 12.95
CA GLY A 107 10.99 9.06 12.74
C GLY A 107 9.93 9.82 11.95
N ALA A 108 9.04 9.13 11.22
CA ALA A 108 7.97 9.76 10.43
C ALA A 108 6.60 9.78 11.11
N GLY A 109 6.50 9.32 12.36
CA GLY A 109 5.27 9.38 13.16
C GLY A 109 4.11 8.47 12.69
N CYS A 110 4.30 7.64 11.66
CA CYS A 110 3.24 6.76 11.18
C CYS A 110 2.99 5.61 12.18
N PRO A 111 1.75 5.43 12.67
CA PRO A 111 1.46 4.45 13.73
C PRO A 111 1.32 3.01 13.21
N VAL A 112 1.27 2.82 11.88
CA VAL A 112 0.94 1.53 11.25
C VAL A 112 2.16 0.85 10.64
N GLN A 113 2.08 -0.47 10.58
CA GLN A 113 3.05 -1.29 9.85
C GLN A 113 2.86 -1.13 8.35
N HIS A 114 3.97 -0.97 7.62
CA HIS A 114 3.95 -0.94 6.18
C HIS A 114 4.19 -2.33 5.60
N VAL A 115 3.59 -2.58 4.43
CA VAL A 115 3.97 -3.67 3.54
C VAL A 115 4.68 -3.06 2.34
N LEU A 116 5.86 -3.58 2.04
CA LEU A 116 6.79 -2.98 1.10
C LEU A 116 7.20 -4.01 0.06
N LEU A 117 7.07 -3.68 -1.22
CA LEU A 117 7.58 -4.48 -2.32
C LEU A 117 8.95 -3.96 -2.73
N VAL A 118 9.99 -4.81 -2.68
CA VAL A 118 11.36 -4.42 -3.01
C VAL A 118 11.54 -4.21 -4.51
N LEU A 119 12.10 -3.06 -4.89
CA LEU A 119 12.51 -2.73 -6.25
C LEU A 119 14.01 -2.95 -6.46
N SER A 120 14.80 -2.57 -5.46
CA SER A 120 16.24 -2.78 -5.44
C SER A 120 16.77 -2.74 -4.01
N ALA A 121 17.81 -3.51 -3.72
CA ALA A 121 18.51 -3.48 -2.44
C ALA A 121 20.02 -3.45 -2.67
N SER A 122 20.71 -2.57 -1.94
CA SER A 122 22.17 -2.42 -2.00
C SER A 122 22.82 -3.18 -0.84
N THR A 123 23.64 -4.18 -1.14
CA THR A 123 24.44 -4.88 -0.12
C THR A 123 25.57 -4.03 0.44
N VAL A 124 25.99 -2.97 -0.28
CA VAL A 124 27.07 -2.08 0.16
C VAL A 124 26.58 -1.05 1.19
N SER A 125 25.42 -0.45 0.95
CA SER A 125 24.88 0.62 1.80
C SER A 125 23.72 0.17 2.69
N GLY A 126 23.13 -0.99 2.44
CA GLY A 126 21.88 -1.45 3.06
C GLY A 126 20.64 -0.67 2.63
N VAL A 127 20.78 0.26 1.67
CA VAL A 127 19.65 1.06 1.16
C VAL A 127 18.74 0.17 0.30
N ILE A 128 17.44 0.27 0.56
CA ILE A 128 16.42 -0.47 -0.17
C ILE A 128 15.42 0.54 -0.76
N VAL A 129 15.09 0.36 -2.03
CA VAL A 129 14.05 1.13 -2.72
C VAL A 129 12.83 0.24 -2.85
N THR A 130 11.66 0.75 -2.47
CA THR A 130 10.43 -0.04 -2.39
C THR A 130 9.22 0.72 -2.90
N HIS A 131 8.17 -0.03 -3.28
CA HIS A 131 6.81 0.48 -3.30
C HIS A 131 6.12 0.19 -1.97
N VAL A 132 5.32 1.14 -1.48
CA VAL A 132 4.40 0.89 -0.37
C VAL A 132 3.15 0.27 -0.96
N VAL A 133 2.89 -0.98 -0.62
CA VAL A 133 1.76 -1.75 -1.16
C VAL A 133 0.75 -2.07 -0.07
N GLY A 134 -0.49 -2.39 -0.49
CA GLY A 134 -1.54 -2.79 0.44
C GLY A 134 -1.24 -4.12 1.13
N PRO A 135 -1.84 -4.39 2.31
CA PRO A 135 -1.63 -5.61 3.08
C PRO A 135 -2.10 -6.90 2.39
N LEU A 136 -2.87 -6.79 1.31
CA LEU A 136 -3.18 -7.95 0.45
C LEU A 136 -1.91 -8.54 -0.17
N SER A 137 -0.90 -7.70 -0.45
CA SER A 137 0.34 -8.09 -1.13
C SER A 137 1.24 -8.99 -0.29
N SER A 138 1.04 -9.06 1.03
CA SER A 138 1.80 -9.94 1.93
C SER A 138 1.10 -11.28 2.22
N ARG A 139 -0.19 -11.43 1.88
CA ARG A 139 -0.95 -12.64 2.24
C ARG A 139 -0.46 -13.84 1.44
N GLY A 140 -0.12 -14.92 2.15
CA GLY A 140 0.32 -16.19 1.53
C GLY A 140 1.70 -16.13 0.88
N ARG A 141 2.47 -15.06 1.12
CA ARG A 141 3.85 -14.90 0.64
C ARG A 141 4.81 -14.95 1.82
N GLU A 142 6.07 -15.27 1.53
CA GLU A 142 7.14 -15.06 2.50
C GLU A 142 7.32 -13.56 2.76
N VAL A 143 7.48 -13.21 4.03
CA VAL A 143 7.61 -11.82 4.50
C VAL A 143 8.85 -11.74 5.39
N LYS A 144 9.75 -10.81 5.08
CA LYS A 144 10.91 -10.49 5.90
C LYS A 144 10.57 -9.27 6.76
N ASP A 145 10.38 -9.46 8.06
CA ASP A 145 10.01 -8.39 8.97
C ASP A 145 11.26 -7.64 9.46
N LEU A 146 11.41 -6.38 9.04
CA LEU A 146 12.48 -5.51 9.51
C LEU A 146 12.22 -5.00 10.93
N GLU A 147 11.01 -5.19 11.47
CA GLU A 147 10.44 -4.59 12.69
C GLU A 147 10.31 -3.06 12.59
N ALA A 148 11.41 -2.38 12.28
CA ALA A 148 11.55 -0.94 12.16
C ALA A 148 12.62 -0.54 11.14
N TYR A 149 12.44 0.61 10.49
CA TYR A 149 13.43 1.17 9.56
C TYR A 149 13.38 2.70 9.52
N HIS A 150 14.45 3.32 9.03
CA HIS A 150 14.48 4.74 8.72
C HIS A 150 13.93 4.99 7.31
N ILE A 151 13.06 5.98 7.17
CA ILE A 151 12.76 6.57 5.85
C ILE A 151 13.83 7.61 5.58
N ILE A 152 14.56 7.44 4.47
CA ILE A 152 15.63 8.36 4.08
C ILE A 152 15.30 9.16 2.81
N GLY A 153 14.19 8.85 2.14
CA GLY A 153 13.74 9.60 1.00
C GLY A 153 12.50 9.02 0.33
N PHE A 154 11.97 9.79 -0.60
CA PHE A 154 10.90 9.41 -1.50
C PHE A 154 11.25 9.81 -2.92
N GLU A 155 10.70 9.11 -3.90
CA GLU A 155 10.83 9.45 -5.31
C GLU A 155 9.45 9.31 -5.98
N GLY A 156 9.06 10.34 -6.73
CA GLY A 156 7.75 10.48 -7.35
C GLY A 156 7.70 11.73 -8.23
N MET A 157 6.50 12.07 -8.70
CA MET A 157 6.22 13.21 -9.58
C MET A 157 5.25 14.21 -8.94
#